data_AF-A0A953IEL8-F1
#
_entry.id   AF-A0A953IEL8-F1
#
_cell.length_a   1.000
_cell.length_b   1.000
_cell.length_c   1.000
_cell.angle_alpha   90.00
_cell.angle_beta   90.00
_cell.angle_gamma   90.00
#
_symmetry.space_group_name_H-M   'P 1'
#
loop_
_entity.id
_entity.type
_entity.pdbx_description
1 polymer ?
#
loop_
_entity_poly.entity_id
_entity_poly.type
_entity_poly.pdbx_seq_one_letter_code
_entity_poly.pdbx_strand_id
1 'polypeptide(L)'
;MREVTFLDRIEQRWERDQTGAVVTDVTSGGWAHMAGLKTGDLVVRVAESAVADVAAFEAAMKRVVAERPAVVSLFVRRGPRTHFVFFEPDWKDVAGGGQP
;
A
#
# COMPACT_ATOMS: atom_id res chain seq x y z
N MET A 1 -3.88 -1.65 7.92
CA MET A 1 -2.52 -2.19 7.67
C MET A 1 -2.02 -2.86 8.93
N ARG A 2 -1.10 -3.82 8.82
CA ARG A 2 -0.38 -4.40 9.95
C ARG A 2 1.08 -4.69 9.59
N GLU A 3 1.89 -4.96 10.60
CA GLU A 3 3.28 -5.40 10.43
C GLU A 3 3.38 -6.81 9.82
N VAL A 4 4.50 -7.07 9.14
CA VAL A 4 4.87 -8.41 8.65
C VAL A 4 5.30 -9.29 9.82
N THR A 5 4.71 -10.47 9.93
CA THR A 5 5.08 -11.47 10.93
C THR A 5 5.97 -12.57 10.33
N PHE A 6 6.51 -13.43 11.19
CA PHE A 6 7.28 -14.59 10.75
C PHE A 6 6.45 -15.57 9.90
N LEU A 7 5.20 -15.85 10.30
CA LEU A 7 4.33 -16.79 9.60
C LEU A 7 3.99 -16.29 8.19
N ASP A 8 3.74 -15.00 8.03
CA ASP A 8 3.46 -14.38 6.71
C ASP A 8 4.56 -14.70 5.69
N ARG A 9 5.82 -14.63 6.10
CA ARG A 9 6.96 -14.86 5.21
C ARG A 9 6.97 -16.28 4.66
N ILE A 10 6.60 -17.25 5.50
CA ILE A 10 6.54 -18.66 5.12
C ILE A 10 5.37 -18.89 4.17
N GLU A 11 4.18 -18.43 4.56
CA GLU A 11 2.93 -18.63 3.81
C GLU A 11 2.99 -17.96 2.43
N GLN A 12 3.51 -16.73 2.38
CA GLN A 12 3.61 -15.94 1.16
C GLN A 12 4.89 -16.22 0.36
N ARG A 13 5.79 -17.06 0.89
CA ARG A 13 7.11 -17.37 0.31
C ARG A 13 7.96 -16.11 0.07
N TRP A 14 7.94 -15.20 1.04
CA TRP A 14 8.81 -14.02 1.06
C TRP A 14 10.16 -14.33 1.70
N GLU A 15 11.13 -13.47 1.43
CA GLU A 15 12.45 -13.54 2.05
C GLU A 15 12.36 -13.32 3.58
N ARG A 16 13.33 -13.88 4.30
CA ARG A 16 13.32 -13.88 5.77
C ARG A 16 13.42 -12.49 6.39
N ASP A 17 14.02 -11.56 5.69
CA ASP A 17 14.23 -10.17 6.05
C ASP A 17 13.27 -9.20 5.34
N GLN A 18 12.40 -9.68 4.45
CA GLN A 18 11.36 -8.89 3.79
C GLN A 18 10.58 -7.96 4.74
N THR A 19 10.66 -6.65 4.55
CA THR A 19 9.93 -5.65 5.34
C THR A 19 8.74 -5.09 4.57
N GLY A 20 7.83 -4.40 5.25
CA GLY A 20 6.72 -3.67 4.65
C GLY A 20 5.44 -3.68 5.49
N ALA A 21 4.38 -3.13 4.93
CA ALA A 21 3.06 -3.08 5.57
C ALA A 21 2.08 -4.03 4.86
N VAL A 22 1.50 -4.97 5.61
CA VAL A 22 0.50 -5.91 5.09
C VAL A 22 -0.87 -5.24 5.04
N VAL A 23 -1.53 -5.33 3.89
CA VAL A 23 -2.89 -4.86 3.66
C VAL A 23 -3.86 -5.79 4.38
N THR A 24 -4.58 -5.24 5.36
CA THR A 24 -5.56 -5.96 6.17
C THR A 24 -6.99 -5.75 5.70
N ASP A 25 -7.23 -4.60 5.08
CA ASP A 25 -8.53 -4.17 4.61
C ASP A 25 -8.36 -3.23 3.41
N VAL A 26 -9.34 -3.23 2.52
CA VAL A 26 -9.39 -2.33 1.37
C VAL A 26 -10.82 -1.84 1.24
N THR A 27 -11.02 -0.52 1.33
CA THR A 27 -12.33 0.08 1.21
C THR A 27 -12.95 -0.20 -0.16
N SER A 28 -14.11 -0.88 -0.15
CA SER A 28 -14.83 -1.21 -1.38
C SER A 28 -15.26 0.07 -2.11
N GLY A 29 -14.93 0.13 -3.40
CA GLY A 29 -15.19 1.30 -4.25
C GLY A 29 -14.18 2.44 -4.08
N GLY A 30 -13.23 2.33 -3.15
CA GLY A 30 -12.11 3.26 -3.03
C GLY A 30 -11.08 3.07 -4.16
N TRP A 31 -10.20 4.05 -4.34
CA TRP A 31 -9.21 4.02 -5.42
C TRP A 31 -8.28 2.81 -5.33
N ALA A 32 -7.87 2.42 -4.12
CA ALA A 32 -7.06 1.24 -3.92
C ALA A 32 -7.77 -0.05 -4.38
N HIS A 33 -9.07 -0.19 -4.14
CA HIS A 33 -9.85 -1.33 -4.61
C HIS A 33 -9.96 -1.35 -6.14
N MET A 34 -10.28 -0.21 -6.75
CA MET A 34 -10.39 -0.08 -8.20
C MET A 34 -9.05 -0.34 -8.91
N ALA A 35 -7.94 0.04 -8.27
CA ALA A 35 -6.59 -0.23 -8.75
C ALA A 35 -6.14 -1.69 -8.58
N GLY A 36 -6.94 -2.53 -7.92
CA GLY A 36 -6.67 -3.96 -7.74
C GLY A 36 -5.74 -4.28 -6.57
N LEU A 37 -5.59 -3.37 -5.60
CA LEU A 37 -5.02 -3.69 -4.29
C LEU A 37 -5.94 -4.68 -3.58
N LYS A 38 -5.35 -5.67 -2.91
CA LYS A 38 -6.09 -6.71 -2.21
C LYS A 38 -5.57 -6.91 -0.80
N THR A 39 -6.45 -7.37 0.09
CA THR A 39 -6.06 -7.89 1.39
C THR A 39 -5.03 -9.01 1.22
N GLY A 40 -3.99 -8.98 2.05
CA GLY A 40 -2.84 -9.88 1.97
C GLY A 40 -1.71 -9.40 1.07
N ASP A 41 -1.88 -8.31 0.31
CA ASP A 41 -0.76 -7.66 -0.35
C ASP A 41 0.20 -7.06 0.69
N LEU A 42 1.49 -7.17 0.43
CA LEU A 42 2.52 -6.49 1.20
C LEU A 42 3.02 -5.28 0.45
N VAL A 43 2.74 -4.08 0.98
CA VAL A 43 3.27 -2.84 0.44
C VAL A 43 4.71 -2.66 0.89
N VAL A 44 5.61 -2.55 -0.08
CA VAL A 44 7.05 -2.38 0.14
C VAL A 44 7.57 -1.01 -0.31
N ARG A 45 6.78 -0.29 -1.14
CA ARG A 45 7.07 1.08 -1.57
C ARG A 45 5.79 1.81 -1.95
N VAL A 46 5.74 3.10 -1.62
CA VAL A 46 4.68 4.05 -2.00
C VAL A 46 5.35 5.19 -2.75
N ALA A 47 4.96 5.42 -4.02
CA ALA A 47 5.65 6.32 -4.93
C ALA A 47 7.18 6.07 -4.87
N GLU A 48 7.99 7.05 -4.50
CA GLU A 48 9.45 6.90 -4.38
C GLU A 48 9.92 6.50 -2.97
N SER A 49 9.00 6.35 -2.00
CA SER A 49 9.33 6.09 -0.59
C SER A 49 9.23 4.62 -0.21
N ALA A 50 10.34 4.03 0.24
CA ALA A 50 10.38 2.65 0.75
C ALA A 50 9.54 2.52 2.02
N VAL A 51 8.86 1.39 2.15
CA VAL A 51 8.00 1.07 3.30
C VAL A 51 8.59 -0.14 4.02
N ALA A 52 9.09 0.08 5.23
CA ALA A 52 9.62 -0.98 6.07
C ALA A 52 8.59 -1.51 7.08
N ASP A 53 7.66 -0.65 7.49
CA ASP A 53 6.67 -0.89 8.53
C ASP A 53 5.42 -0.03 8.26
N VAL A 54 4.41 -0.13 9.14
CA VAL A 54 3.17 0.64 9.01
C VAL A 54 3.43 2.15 9.16
N ALA A 55 4.36 2.56 10.04
CA ALA A 55 4.67 3.97 10.26
C ALA A 55 5.28 4.63 9.00
N ALA A 56 6.16 3.92 8.30
CA ALA A 56 6.76 4.35 7.03
C ALA A 56 5.69 4.46 5.93
N PHE A 57 4.72 3.54 5.90
CA PHE A 57 3.58 3.62 4.98
C PHE A 57 2.76 4.90 5.24
N GLU A 58 2.40 5.17 6.50
CA GLU A 58 1.65 6.38 6.86
C GLU A 58 2.40 7.66 6.51
N ALA A 59 3.71 7.71 6.77
CA ALA A 59 4.55 8.84 6.43
C ALA A 59 4.62 9.07 4.90
N ALA A 60 4.75 7.99 4.13
CA ALA A 60 4.77 8.07 2.67
C ALA A 60 3.41 8.54 2.11
N MET A 61 2.30 8.03 2.64
CA MET A 61 0.96 8.46 2.23
C MET A 61 0.69 9.93 2.59
N LYS A 62 1.15 10.41 3.75
CA LYS A 62 1.07 11.84 4.10
C LYS A 62 1.80 12.73 3.09
N ARG A 63 2.97 12.31 2.63
CA ARG A 63 3.70 13.01 1.56
C ARG A 63 2.92 13.01 0.25
N VAL A 64 2.38 11.87 -0.15
CA VAL A 64 1.54 11.74 -1.35
C VAL A 64 0.32 12.69 -1.30
N VAL A 65 -0.38 12.75 -0.16
CA VAL A 65 -1.51 13.67 0.04
C VAL A 65 -1.10 15.14 0.00
N ALA A 66 0.11 15.47 0.47
CA ALA A 66 0.64 16.84 0.41
C ALA A 66 1.02 17.24 -1.04
N GLU A 67 1.61 16.32 -1.80
CA GLU A 67 2.06 16.55 -3.18
C GLU A 67 0.93 16.48 -4.20
N ARG A 68 -0.15 15.75 -3.88
CA ARG A 68 -1.32 15.55 -4.73
C ARG A 68 -0.99 15.16 -6.18
N PRO A 69 -0.16 14.12 -6.40
CA PRO A 69 0.17 13.68 -7.74
C PRO A 69 -1.07 13.16 -8.48
N ALA A 70 -1.10 13.29 -9.80
CA ALA A 70 -2.20 12.74 -10.61
C ALA A 70 -2.30 11.21 -10.51
N VAL A 71 -1.17 10.53 -10.32
CA VAL A 71 -1.07 9.07 -10.19
C VAL A 71 -0.22 8.73 -8.98
N VAL A 72 -0.69 7.80 -8.16
CA VAL A 72 0.07 7.20 -7.06
C VAL A 72 0.38 5.76 -7.43
N SER A 73 1.62 5.33 -7.19
CA SER A 73 2.04 3.94 -7.41
C SER A 73 2.37 3.26 -6.10
N LEU A 74 1.97 1.99 -5.97
CA LEU A 74 2.40 1.09 -4.92
C LEU A 74 3.19 -0.06 -5.55
N PHE A 75 4.31 -0.39 -4.93
CA PHE A 75 5.02 -1.63 -5.21
C PHE A 75 4.61 -2.64 -4.14
N VAL A 76 4.00 -3.74 -4.56
CA VAL A 76 3.45 -4.74 -3.64
C VAL A 76 3.94 -6.15 -3.95
N ARG A 77 4.04 -6.99 -2.92
CA ARG A 77 4.21 -8.43 -3.06
C ARG A 77 2.90 -9.15 -2.76
N ARG A 78 2.54 -10.10 -3.62
CA ARG A 78 1.36 -10.96 -3.50
C ARG A 78 1.82 -12.39 -3.70
N GLY A 79 1.99 -13.12 -2.59
CA GLY A 79 2.73 -14.38 -2.59
C GLY A 79 4.15 -14.18 -3.17
N PRO A 80 4.63 -15.07 -4.05
CA PRO A 80 5.98 -14.98 -4.61
C PRO A 80 6.13 -13.92 -5.71
N ARG A 81 5.03 -13.28 -6.12
CA ARG A 81 5.01 -12.34 -7.24
C ARG A 81 4.98 -10.90 -6.77
N THR A 82 5.55 -10.06 -7.61
CA THR A 82 5.62 -8.63 -7.40
C THR A 82 4.68 -7.93 -8.37
N HIS A 83 3.95 -6.93 -7.89
CA HIS A 83 2.99 -6.17 -8.68
C HIS A 83 3.19 -4.67 -8.46
N PHE A 84 2.83 -3.90 -9.47
CA PHE A 84 2.59 -2.48 -9.35
C PHE A 84 1.10 -2.22 -9.34
N VAL A 85 0.65 -1.42 -8.39
CA VAL A 85 -0.73 -0.95 -8.29
C VAL A 85 -0.69 0.56 -8.50
N PHE A 86 -1.44 1.06 -9.47
CA PHE A 86 -1.53 2.49 -9.75
C PHE A 86 -2.95 2.95 -9.47
N PHE A 87 -3.09 4.04 -8.73
CA PHE A 87 -4.38 4.65 -8.50
C PHE A 87 -4.33 6.16 -8.77
N GLU A 88 -5.45 6.70 -9.23
CA GLU A 88 -5.62 8.10 -9.63
C GLU A 88 -6.58 8.76 -8.63
N PRO A 89 -6.07 9.42 -7.59
CA PRO A 89 -6.92 10.01 -6.57
C PRO A 89 -7.67 11.23 -7.12
N ASP A 90 -8.97 11.31 -6.85
CA ASP A 90 -9.66 12.60 -6.91
C ASP A 90 -9.38 13.35 -5.61
N TRP A 91 -8.39 14.24 -5.66
CA TRP A 91 -7.99 15.05 -4.50
C TRP A 91 -9.09 15.96 -3.98
N LYS A 92 -10.17 16.19 -4.74
CA LYS A 92 -11.35 16.92 -4.27
C LYS A 92 -12.13 16.12 -3.23
N ASP A 93 -12.18 14.80 -3.36
CA ASP A 93 -12.88 13.90 -2.44
C ASP A 93 -12.12 13.71 -1.12
N VAL A 94 -10.78 13.72 -1.17
CA VAL A 94 -9.93 13.65 0.05
C VAL A 94 -10.09 14.88 0.94
N ALA A 95 -10.30 16.06 0.34
CA ALA A 95 -10.47 17.31 1.07
C ALA A 95 -11.84 17.41 1.79
N GLY A 96 -12.82 16.60 1.41
CA GLY A 96 -14.18 16.59 1.96
C GLY A 96 -14.40 15.64 3.15
N GLY A 97 -13.36 14.94 3.62
CA GLY A 97 -13.47 13.92 4.67
C GLY A 97 -13.69 12.49 4.16
N GLY A 98 -13.58 12.27 2.84
CA GLY A 98 -13.51 10.93 2.25
C GLY A 98 -12.16 10.29 2.59
N GLN A 99 -12.19 9.17 3.31
CA GLN A 99 -10.99 8.45 3.70
C GLN A 99 -10.35 7.79 2.46
N PRO A 100 -9.02 7.91 2.27
CA PRO A 100 -8.30 7.27 1.17
C PRO A 100 -8.26 5.73 1.29
#